data_AF-A0A1S1BJ30-F1
#
_entry.id   AF-A0A1S1BJ30-F1
#
_cell.length_a   1.000
_cell.length_b   1.000
_cell.length_c   1.000
_cell.angle_alpha   90.00
_cell.angle_beta   90.00
_cell.angle_gamma   90.00
#
_symmetry.space_group_name_H-M   'P 1'
#
loop_
_entity.id
_entity.type
_entity.pdbx_description
1 polymer ?
#
loop_
_entity_poly.entity_id
_entity_poly.type
_entity_poly.pdbx_seq_one_letter_code
_entity_poly.pdbx_strand_id
1 'polypeptide(L)'
;MFLKAIRLRFGSSTDTGVNQAVLDALDTSDLEVEAAGLLAQINEVAKKLQSMIAHNARVAQDQQTYEKAFNASHEQHQALLPDHAAVVAEIQNKNNRLAAYHYYMQETANLDLERLVFSPYLCVALLDKGTVDVDGNVTFQFRDGSTQVVAIKQ
;
A
#
# COMPACT_ATOMS: atom_id res chain seq x y z
N MET A 1 30.73 19.11 -5.88
CA MET A 1 30.70 17.65 -6.15
C MET A 1 29.49 16.98 -5.53
N PHE A 2 29.20 17.17 -4.24
CA PHE A 2 28.02 16.58 -3.59
C PHE A 2 26.68 16.92 -4.29
N LEU A 3 26.43 18.19 -4.63
CA LEU A 3 25.24 18.57 -5.41
C LEU A 3 25.17 17.87 -6.79
N LYS A 4 26.31 17.61 -7.42
CA LYS A 4 26.38 16.85 -8.67
C LYS A 4 26.03 15.38 -8.45
N ALA A 5 26.50 14.78 -7.35
CA ALA A 5 26.12 13.41 -6.96
C ALA A 5 24.60 13.30 -6.69
N ILE A 6 24.01 14.30 -6.00
CA ILE A 6 22.55 14.38 -5.80
C ILE A 6 21.82 14.45 -7.15
N ARG A 7 22.22 15.37 -8.04
CA ARG A 7 21.59 15.49 -9.36
C ARG A 7 21.68 14.22 -10.18
N LEU A 8 22.81 13.50 -10.13
CA LEU A 8 22.95 12.21 -10.79
C LEU A 8 22.05 11.14 -10.17
N ARG A 9 21.97 11.09 -8.83
CA ARG A 9 21.15 10.12 -8.10
C ARG A 9 19.65 10.31 -8.33
N PHE A 10 19.18 11.55 -8.33
CA PHE A 10 17.75 11.90 -8.41
C PHE A 10 17.30 12.27 -9.83
N GLY A 11 18.25 12.54 -10.74
CA GLY A 11 17.97 12.86 -12.16
C GLY A 11 18.00 11.64 -13.09
N SER A 12 18.56 10.51 -12.66
CA SER A 12 18.36 9.22 -13.34
C SER A 12 16.99 8.64 -12.95
N SER A 13 16.23 8.10 -13.92
CA SER A 13 14.92 7.51 -13.66
C SER A 13 14.97 6.60 -12.44
N THR A 14 14.07 6.84 -11.48
CA THR A 14 13.85 6.07 -10.26
C THR A 14 14.10 4.59 -10.47
N ASP A 15 14.83 3.98 -9.54
CA ASP A 15 15.08 2.54 -9.46
C ASP A 15 13.77 1.76 -9.68
N THR A 16 13.59 1.25 -10.90
CA THR A 16 12.33 0.65 -11.36
C THR A 16 11.95 -0.56 -10.53
N GLY A 17 12.93 -1.26 -9.95
CA GLY A 17 12.70 -2.41 -9.08
C GLY A 17 12.03 -2.04 -7.75
N VAL A 18 12.50 -0.97 -7.08
CA VAL A 18 11.90 -0.49 -5.82
C VAL A 18 10.48 0.01 -6.07
N ASN A 19 10.27 0.75 -7.16
CA ASN A 19 8.95 1.23 -7.52
C ASN A 19 7.97 0.09 -7.75
N GLN A 20 8.37 -0.94 -8.50
CA GLN A 20 7.52 -2.09 -8.78
C GLN A 20 7.20 -2.87 -7.49
N ALA A 21 8.20 -3.10 -6.63
CA ALA A 21 7.98 -3.79 -5.36
C ALA A 21 6.98 -3.04 -4.45
N VAL A 22 6.99 -1.71 -4.45
CA VAL A 22 6.02 -0.89 -3.71
C VAL A 22 4.62 -1.03 -4.31
N LEU A 23 4.50 -0.99 -5.65
CA LEU A 23 3.22 -1.18 -6.34
C LEU A 23 2.64 -2.58 -6.07
N ASP A 24 3.46 -3.62 -6.18
CA ASP A 24 3.06 -5.01 -5.91
C ASP A 24 2.63 -5.19 -4.45
N ALA A 25 3.35 -4.60 -3.49
CA ALA A 25 2.99 -4.68 -2.07
C ALA A 25 1.69 -3.94 -1.72
N LEU A 26 1.30 -2.96 -2.54
CA LEU A 26 0.09 -2.15 -2.37
C LEU A 26 -1.05 -2.58 -3.29
N ASP A 27 -0.85 -3.61 -4.12
CA ASP A 27 -1.92 -4.18 -4.92
C ASP A 27 -3.04 -4.73 -4.00
N THR A 28 -4.27 -4.49 -4.43
CA THR A 28 -5.50 -4.88 -3.73
C THR A 28 -6.32 -5.88 -4.54
N SER A 29 -5.88 -6.29 -5.74
CA SER A 29 -6.67 -7.12 -6.66
C SER A 29 -7.26 -8.37 -6.00
N ASP A 30 -6.45 -9.12 -5.24
CA ASP A 30 -6.92 -10.32 -4.54
C ASP A 30 -7.89 -9.99 -3.39
N LEU A 31 -7.63 -8.90 -2.65
CA LEU A 31 -8.50 -8.44 -1.57
C LEU A 31 -9.87 -7.98 -2.09
N GLU A 32 -9.92 -7.33 -3.26
CA GLU A 32 -11.17 -6.91 -3.90
C GLU A 32 -12.02 -8.13 -4.29
N VAL A 33 -11.39 -9.19 -4.79
CA VAL A 33 -12.07 -10.47 -5.08
C VAL A 33 -12.60 -11.11 -3.79
N GLU A 34 -11.80 -11.10 -2.72
CA GLU A 34 -12.21 -11.62 -1.42
C GLU A 34 -13.39 -10.82 -0.84
N ALA A 35 -13.33 -9.49 -0.85
CA ALA A 35 -14.41 -8.62 -0.38
C ALA A 35 -15.71 -8.87 -1.16
N ALA A 36 -15.63 -8.97 -2.48
CA ALA A 36 -16.79 -9.29 -3.31
C ALA A 36 -17.38 -10.68 -2.98
N GLY A 37 -16.52 -11.68 -2.73
CA GLY A 37 -16.91 -13.02 -2.33
C GLY A 37 -17.61 -13.05 -0.96
N LEU A 38 -17.08 -12.34 0.04
CA LEU A 38 -17.69 -12.22 1.36
C LEU A 38 -19.03 -11.48 1.28
N LEU A 39 -19.11 -10.39 0.51
CA LEU A 39 -20.35 -9.65 0.30
C LEU A 39 -21.43 -10.52 -0.36
N ALA A 40 -21.05 -11.33 -1.35
CA ALA A 40 -21.97 -12.28 -1.97
C ALA A 40 -22.51 -13.29 -0.96
N GLN A 41 -21.65 -13.86 -0.09
CA GLN A 41 -22.07 -14.78 0.97
C GLN A 41 -22.99 -14.10 1.99
N ILE A 42 -22.67 -12.89 2.45
CA ILE A 42 -23.52 -12.08 3.34
C ILE A 42 -24.92 -11.93 2.73
N ASN A 43 -24.99 -11.54 1.46
CA ASN A 43 -26.25 -11.35 0.75
C ASN A 43 -27.05 -12.65 0.60
N GLU A 44 -26.40 -13.78 0.32
CA GLU A 44 -27.09 -15.08 0.24
C GLU A 44 -27.66 -15.52 1.59
N VAL A 45 -26.90 -15.36 2.67
CA VAL A 45 -27.40 -15.67 4.02
C VAL A 45 -28.54 -14.72 4.42
N ALA A 46 -28.45 -13.44 4.08
CA ALA A 46 -29.52 -12.47 4.31
C ALA A 46 -30.82 -12.84 3.56
N LYS A 47 -30.72 -13.24 2.29
CA LYS A 47 -31.86 -13.75 1.51
C LYS A 47 -32.47 -15.00 2.14
N LYS A 48 -31.63 -15.93 2.61
CA LYS A 48 -32.08 -17.14 3.31
C LYS A 48 -32.87 -16.78 4.58
N LEU A 49 -32.36 -15.88 5.41
CA LEU A 49 -33.04 -15.40 6.61
C LEU A 49 -34.40 -14.77 6.29
N GLN A 50 -34.47 -13.92 5.26
CA GLN A 50 -35.73 -13.33 4.81
C GLN A 50 -36.74 -14.38 4.33
N SER A 51 -36.28 -15.38 3.59
CA SER A 51 -37.12 -16.51 3.13
C SER A 51 -37.69 -17.31 4.31
N MET A 52 -36.86 -17.59 5.32
CA MET A 52 -37.29 -18.28 6.54
C MET A 52 -38.37 -17.49 7.29
N ILE A 53 -38.19 -16.17 7.45
CA ILE A 53 -39.19 -15.30 8.07
C ILE A 53 -40.50 -15.32 7.28
N ALA A 54 -40.44 -15.14 5.96
CA ALA A 54 -41.62 -15.10 5.10
C ALA A 54 -42.38 -16.43 5.10
N HIS A 55 -41.67 -17.56 5.18
CA HIS A 55 -42.29 -18.88 5.24
C HIS A 55 -42.96 -19.13 6.59
N ASN A 56 -42.27 -18.85 7.70
CA ASN A 56 -42.83 -19.00 9.06
C ASN A 56 -44.08 -18.12 9.27
N ALA A 57 -44.13 -16.95 8.63
CA ALA A 57 -45.31 -16.06 8.68
C ALA A 57 -46.54 -16.63 7.95
N ARG A 58 -46.36 -17.56 7.00
CA ARG A 58 -47.45 -18.11 6.16
C ARG A 58 -47.87 -19.52 6.59
N VAL A 59 -46.95 -20.29 7.14
CA VAL A 59 -47.13 -21.70 7.44
C VAL A 59 -46.64 -21.94 8.86
N ALA A 60 -47.50 -22.48 9.72
CA ALA A 60 -47.12 -22.88 11.07
C ALA A 60 -46.02 -23.94 11.00
N GLN A 61 -44.89 -23.68 11.66
CA GLN A 61 -43.74 -24.59 11.73
C GLN A 61 -43.54 -25.10 13.15
N ASP A 62 -42.75 -26.15 13.31
CA ASP A 62 -42.20 -26.49 14.61
C ASP A 62 -41.24 -25.39 15.07
N GLN A 63 -41.59 -24.74 16.18
CA GLN A 63 -40.91 -23.53 16.61
C GLN A 63 -39.45 -23.81 17.03
N GLN A 64 -39.19 -24.95 17.67
CA GLN A 64 -37.84 -25.32 18.10
C GLN A 64 -36.91 -25.56 16.90
N THR A 65 -37.41 -26.22 15.85
CA THR A 65 -36.67 -26.47 14.62
C THR A 65 -36.41 -25.18 13.85
N TYR A 66 -37.42 -24.30 13.74
CA TYR A 66 -37.28 -23.00 13.10
C TYR A 66 -36.21 -22.14 13.79
N GLU A 67 -36.31 -21.96 15.11
CA GLU A 67 -35.39 -21.12 15.89
C GLU A 67 -33.95 -21.61 15.77
N LYS A 68 -33.74 -22.94 15.84
CA LYS A 68 -32.40 -23.51 15.68
C LYS A 68 -31.80 -23.19 14.31
N ALA A 69 -32.56 -23.37 13.23
CA ALA A 69 -32.09 -23.11 11.88
C ALA A 69 -31.88 -21.61 11.61
N PHE A 70 -32.75 -20.77 12.17
CA PHE A 70 -32.68 -19.32 12.04
C PHE A 70 -31.45 -18.78 12.76
N ASN A 71 -31.26 -19.15 14.03
CA ASN A 71 -30.13 -18.72 14.84
C ASN A 71 -28.79 -19.13 14.21
N ALA A 72 -28.67 -20.35 13.69
CA ALA A 72 -27.48 -20.79 13.00
C ALA A 72 -27.16 -19.93 11.75
N SER A 73 -28.19 -19.56 10.98
CA SER A 73 -28.01 -18.71 9.78
C SER A 73 -27.73 -17.25 10.17
N HIS A 74 -28.30 -16.78 11.28
CA HIS A 74 -28.07 -15.46 11.83
C HIS A 74 -26.63 -15.33 12.39
N GLU A 75 -26.16 -16.32 13.13
CA GLU A 75 -24.77 -16.40 13.61
C GLU A 75 -23.78 -16.40 12.44
N GLN A 76 -24.07 -17.18 11.38
CA GLN A 76 -23.26 -17.16 10.15
C GLN A 76 -23.21 -15.75 9.51
N HIS A 77 -24.36 -15.08 9.40
CA HIS A 77 -24.41 -13.72 8.87
C HIS A 77 -23.58 -12.75 9.73
N GLN A 78 -23.72 -12.84 11.06
CA GLN A 78 -22.97 -12.01 12.00
C GLN A 78 -21.47 -12.25 11.94
N ALA A 79 -21.03 -13.48 11.70
CA ALA A 79 -19.62 -13.84 11.58
C ALA A 79 -18.98 -13.30 10.29
N LEU A 80 -19.72 -13.25 9.17
CA LEU A 80 -19.20 -12.76 7.89
C LEU A 80 -19.01 -11.23 7.83
N LEU A 81 -19.79 -10.47 8.58
CA LEU A 81 -19.73 -9.01 8.60
C LEU A 81 -18.36 -8.44 9.03
N PRO A 82 -17.76 -8.86 10.18
CA PRO A 82 -16.45 -8.37 10.58
C PRO A 82 -15.34 -8.77 9.61
N ASP A 83 -15.41 -9.97 9.02
CA ASP A 83 -14.44 -10.43 8.02
C ASP A 83 -14.46 -9.52 6.79
N HIS A 84 -15.65 -9.25 6.24
CA HIS A 84 -15.81 -8.32 5.13
C HIS A 84 -15.32 -6.90 5.49
N ALA A 85 -15.66 -6.42 6.69
CA ALA A 85 -15.22 -5.09 7.14
C ALA A 85 -13.70 -5.00 7.28
N ALA A 86 -13.03 -6.07 7.73
CA ALA A 86 -11.57 -6.12 7.85
C ALA A 86 -10.89 -6.04 6.48
N VAL A 87 -11.37 -6.83 5.50
CA VAL A 87 -10.81 -6.82 4.13
C VAL A 87 -10.99 -5.44 3.48
N VAL A 88 -12.18 -4.83 3.61
CA VAL A 88 -12.44 -3.47 3.09
C VAL A 88 -11.55 -2.43 3.75
N ALA A 89 -11.30 -2.54 5.06
CA ALA A 89 -10.41 -1.63 5.77
C ALA A 89 -8.95 -1.77 5.28
N GLU A 90 -8.51 -3.00 4.98
CA GLU A 90 -7.18 -3.24 4.41
C GLU A 90 -7.03 -2.68 2.99
N ILE A 91 -8.04 -2.88 2.14
CA ILE A 91 -8.11 -2.26 0.79
C ILE A 91 -7.95 -0.74 0.91
N GLN A 92 -8.73 -0.12 1.80
CA GLN A 92 -8.67 1.33 1.99
C GLN A 92 -7.30 1.78 2.51
N ASN A 93 -6.68 1.02 3.41
CA ASN A 93 -5.32 1.30 3.89
C ASN A 93 -4.30 1.29 2.76
N LYS A 94 -4.30 0.23 1.93
CA LYS A 94 -3.39 0.08 0.80
C LYS A 94 -3.59 1.16 -0.25
N ASN A 95 -4.84 1.48 -0.60
CA ASN A 95 -5.16 2.57 -1.53
C ASN A 95 -4.70 3.94 -1.01
N ASN A 96 -4.88 4.23 0.28
CA ASN A 96 -4.38 5.47 0.87
C ASN A 96 -2.85 5.57 0.79
N ARG A 97 -2.15 4.46 1.05
CA ARG A 97 -0.68 4.39 0.94
C ARG A 97 -0.22 4.54 -0.50
N LEU A 98 -0.95 3.95 -1.46
CA LEU A 98 -0.65 4.07 -2.89
C LEU A 98 -0.83 5.51 -3.38
N ALA A 99 -1.90 6.19 -2.95
CA ALA A 99 -2.12 7.60 -3.24
C ALA A 99 -0.99 8.49 -2.67
N ALA A 100 -0.58 8.24 -1.42
CA ALA A 100 0.54 8.95 -0.81
C ALA A 100 1.87 8.70 -1.55
N TYR A 101 2.08 7.46 -2.01
CA TYR A 101 3.25 7.09 -2.80
C TYR A 101 3.27 7.79 -4.17
N HIS A 102 2.15 7.83 -4.90
CA HIS A 102 2.04 8.58 -6.15
C HIS A 102 2.28 10.08 -5.94
N TYR A 103 1.74 10.66 -4.86
CA TYR A 103 2.01 12.05 -4.51
C TYR A 103 3.51 12.28 -4.28
N TYR A 104 4.17 11.41 -3.50
CA TYR A 104 5.62 11.49 -3.29
C TYR A 104 6.42 11.39 -4.61
N MET A 105 6.04 10.47 -5.51
CA MET A 105 6.67 10.34 -6.82
C MET A 105 6.51 11.61 -7.66
N GLN A 106 5.34 12.23 -7.61
CA GLN A 106 5.07 13.47 -8.33
C GLN A 106 5.89 14.64 -7.76
N GLU A 107 5.90 14.83 -6.45
CA GLU A 107 6.67 15.88 -5.79
C GLU A 107 8.17 15.72 -6.02
N THR A 108 8.68 14.47 -5.96
CA THR A 108 10.09 14.21 -6.27
C THR A 108 10.45 14.48 -7.72
N ALA A 109 9.56 14.16 -8.68
CA ALA A 109 9.75 14.51 -10.09
C ALA A 109 9.71 16.04 -10.34
N ASN A 110 8.99 16.79 -9.51
CA ASN A 110 8.90 18.25 -9.59
C ASN A 110 10.04 18.98 -8.88
N LEU A 111 10.95 18.27 -8.20
CA LEU A 111 12.10 18.89 -7.55
C LEU A 111 12.99 19.56 -8.61
N ASP A 112 13.11 20.89 -8.54
CA ASP A 112 14.11 21.63 -9.31
C ASP A 112 15.51 21.38 -8.72
N LEU A 113 16.11 20.25 -9.10
CA LEU A 113 17.43 19.84 -8.67
C LEU A 113 18.53 20.83 -9.13
N GLU A 114 18.25 21.66 -10.14
CA GLU A 114 19.18 22.69 -10.61
C GLU A 114 19.25 23.88 -9.67
N ARG A 115 18.14 24.23 -9.00
CA ARG A 115 18.10 25.27 -7.95
C ARG A 115 18.58 24.82 -6.58
N LEU A 116 18.95 23.54 -6.42
CA LEU A 116 19.40 23.01 -5.14
C LEU A 116 20.69 23.71 -4.66
N VAL A 117 20.64 24.32 -3.48
CA VAL A 117 21.79 24.96 -2.83
C VAL A 117 22.37 24.03 -1.77
N PHE A 118 23.70 23.98 -1.69
CA PHE A 118 24.37 23.21 -0.65
C PHE A 118 24.01 23.74 0.74
N SER A 119 23.67 22.84 1.65
CA SER A 119 23.60 23.12 3.08
C SER A 119 24.22 21.96 3.88
N PRO A 120 24.82 22.22 5.05
CA PRO A 120 25.29 21.16 5.93
C PRO A 120 24.17 20.17 6.29
N TYR A 121 22.94 20.68 6.46
CA TYR A 121 21.75 19.85 6.71
C TYR A 121 21.46 18.87 5.57
N LEU A 122 21.55 19.32 4.32
CA LEU A 122 21.36 18.46 3.14
C LEU A 122 22.39 17.31 3.11
N CYS A 123 23.63 17.59 3.53
CA CYS A 123 24.68 16.60 3.62
C CYS A 123 24.34 15.54 4.70
N VAL A 124 23.99 15.99 5.90
CA VAL A 124 23.61 15.09 7.00
C VAL A 124 22.37 14.28 6.68
N ALA A 125 21.40 14.85 5.97
CA ALA A 125 20.13 14.21 5.62
C ALA A 125 20.29 13.11 4.57
N LEU A 126 21.16 13.29 3.56
CA LEU A 126 21.22 12.39 2.40
C LEU A 126 22.47 11.51 2.36
N LEU A 127 23.60 12.00 2.88
CA LEU A 127 24.89 11.32 2.76
C LEU A 127 25.17 10.46 4.01
N ASP A 128 25.61 9.22 3.77
CA ASP A 128 26.19 8.37 4.80
C ASP A 128 27.70 8.67 4.93
N LYS A 129 28.45 8.53 3.83
CA LYS A 129 29.86 8.89 3.76
C LYS A 129 30.31 9.27 2.34
N GLY A 130 31.43 9.97 2.25
CA GLY A 130 32.16 10.21 1.00
C GLY A 130 33.59 9.67 1.11
N THR A 131 34.01 8.89 0.12
CA THR A 131 35.37 8.35 0.01
C THR A 131 36.09 9.05 -1.13
N VAL A 132 37.29 9.56 -0.88
CA VAL A 132 38.15 10.15 -1.91
C VAL A 132 39.14 9.07 -2.38
N ASP A 133 39.11 8.78 -3.67
CA ASP A 133 39.95 7.76 -4.29
C ASP A 133 41.25 8.39 -4.83
N VAL A 134 42.32 7.61 -4.86
CA VAL A 134 43.65 8.04 -5.36
C VAL A 134 43.63 8.49 -6.82
N ASP A 135 42.66 8.01 -7.59
CA ASP A 135 42.46 8.33 -9.01
C ASP A 135 41.73 9.67 -9.24
N GLY A 136 41.50 10.47 -8.20
CA GLY A 136 40.86 11.78 -8.30
C GLY A 136 39.33 11.72 -8.39
N ASN A 137 38.73 10.61 -7.96
CA ASN A 137 37.28 10.44 -7.86
C ASN A 137 36.81 10.58 -6.41
N VAL A 138 35.55 10.98 -6.24
CA VAL A 138 34.85 10.90 -4.96
C VAL A 138 33.65 9.99 -5.10
N THR A 139 33.62 8.93 -4.30
CA THR A 139 32.49 8.02 -4.18
C THR A 139 31.60 8.47 -3.02
N PHE A 140 30.39 8.95 -3.32
CA PHE A 140 29.38 9.30 -2.35
C PHE A 140 28.47 8.10 -2.09
N GLN A 141 28.38 7.65 -0.84
CA GLN A 141 27.40 6.66 -0.39
C GLN A 141 26.25 7.39 0.31
N PHE A 142 25.04 7.25 -0.23
CA PHE A 142 23.82 7.83 0.31
C PHE A 142 23.23 6.92 1.40
N ARG A 143 22.42 7.51 2.28
CA ARG A 143 21.77 6.77 3.38
C ARG A 143 20.77 5.71 2.93
N ASP A 144 20.27 5.83 1.69
CA ASP A 144 19.43 4.81 1.06
C ASP A 144 20.23 3.60 0.52
N GLY A 145 21.55 3.60 0.72
CA GLY A 145 22.46 2.55 0.24
C GLY A 145 22.98 2.76 -1.18
N SER A 146 22.45 3.73 -1.93
CA SER A 146 22.92 4.02 -3.29
C SER A 146 24.29 4.69 -3.28
N THR A 147 25.03 4.54 -4.38
CA THR A 147 26.36 5.14 -4.55
C THR A 147 26.43 5.96 -5.83
N GLN A 148 27.18 7.06 -5.79
CA GLN A 148 27.48 7.87 -6.97
C GLN A 148 28.95 8.30 -6.98
N VAL A 149 29.60 8.09 -8.12
CA VAL A 149 31.00 8.47 -8.33
C VAL A 149 31.05 9.79 -9.08
N VAL A 150 31.79 10.75 -8.55
CA VAL A 150 31.99 12.07 -9.17
C VAL A 150 33.47 12.41 -9.23
N ALA A 151 33.98 12.67 -10.43
CA ALA A 151 35.33 13.16 -10.62
C ALA A 151 35.54 14.53 -9.96
N ILE A 152 36.68 14.70 -9.28
CA ILE A 152 37.18 16.00 -8.84
C ILE A 152 37.54 16.77 -10.11
N LYS A 153 36.72 17.77 -10.47
CA LYS A 153 37.13 18.71 -11.53
C LYS A 153 38.40 19.41 -11.05
N GLN A 154 39.49 19.28 -11.81
CA GLN A 154 40.65 20.17 -11.71
C GLN A 154 40.24 21.60 -12.05
#